data_AF-A0A6I5CGU9-F1
#
_entry.id   AF-A0A6I5CGU9-F1
#
_cell.length_a   1.000
_cell.length_b   1.000
_cell.length_c   1.000
_cell.angle_alpha   90.00
_cell.angle_beta   90.00
_cell.angle_gamma   90.00
#
_symmetry.space_group_name_H-M   'P 1'
#
loop_
_entity.id
_entity.type
_entity.pdbx_description
1 polymer ?
#
loop_
_entity_poly.entity_id
_entity_poly.type
_entity_poly.pdbx_seq_one_letter_code
_entity_poly.pdbx_strand_id
1 'polypeptide(L)'
;RRLPEAVDFARRAVCGFLAARPTLIHRLPGTETRRGGAWPSPRSWEAALTLLAFGTAADVSREVLALLVRGAVGDGPGLEL
;
A
#
# COMPACT_ATOMS: atom_id res chain seq x y z
N ARG A 1 15.05 -1.06 -11.13
CA ARG A 1 15.92 -1.04 -9.91
C ARG A 1 16.26 -2.47 -9.50
N ARG A 2 17.36 -2.72 -8.77
CA ARG A 2 17.57 -4.06 -8.19
C ARG A 2 16.55 -4.30 -7.07
N LEU A 3 16.14 -5.55 -6.87
CA LEU A 3 15.08 -5.88 -5.90
C LEU A 3 15.37 -5.37 -4.47
N PRO A 4 16.59 -5.47 -3.91
CA PRO A 4 16.87 -4.93 -2.57
C PRO A 4 16.62 -3.41 -2.46
N GLU A 5 17.05 -2.63 -3.45
CA GLU A 5 16.84 -1.17 -3.48
C GLU A 5 15.34 -0.83 -3.59
N ALA A 6 14.59 -1.64 -4.33
CA ALA A 6 13.15 -1.48 -4.47
C ALA A 6 12.41 -1.80 -3.15
N VAL A 7 12.85 -2.81 -2.40
CA VAL A 7 12.34 -3.12 -1.06
C VAL A 7 12.62 -1.99 -0.08
N ASP A 8 13.84 -1.43 -0.09
CA ASP A 8 14.19 -0.30 0.77
C ASP A 8 13.34 0.93 0.47
N PHE A 9 13.12 1.21 -0.83
CA PHE A 9 12.21 2.27 -1.26
C PHE A 9 10.79 2.04 -0.75
N ALA A 10 10.24 0.83 -0.95
CA ALA A 10 8.89 0.50 -0.54
C ALA A 10 8.70 0.60 0.99
N ARG A 11 9.67 0.11 1.77
CA ARG A 11 9.69 0.25 3.25
C ARG A 11 9.66 1.71 3.66
N ARG A 12 10.54 2.55 3.10
CA ARG A 12 10.58 3.99 3.42
C ARG A 12 9.27 4.68 3.06
N ALA A 13 8.71 4.39 1.89
CA ALA A 13 7.46 4.98 1.44
C ALA A 13 6.29 4.62 2.36
N VAL A 14 6.08 3.32 2.62
CA VAL A 14 4.97 2.84 3.45
C VAL A 14 5.13 3.25 4.91
N CYS A 15 6.30 3.05 5.52
CA CYS A 15 6.51 3.41 6.91
C CYS A 15 6.45 4.93 7.13
N GLY A 16 7.02 5.73 6.20
CA GLY A 16 6.94 7.19 6.27
C GLY A 16 5.50 7.69 6.16
N PHE A 17 4.73 7.13 5.23
CA PHE A 17 3.31 7.44 5.08
C PHE A 17 2.51 7.12 6.36
N LEU A 18 2.69 5.92 6.91
CA LEU A 18 1.96 5.48 8.11
C LEU A 18 2.38 6.24 9.37
N ALA A 19 3.64 6.65 9.46
CA ALA A 19 4.11 7.54 10.53
C ALA A 19 3.40 8.91 10.46
N ALA A 20 3.21 9.46 9.26
CA ALA A 20 2.48 10.70 9.05
C ALA A 20 0.95 10.55 9.24
N ARG A 21 0.40 9.35 9.00
CA ARG A 21 -1.05 9.06 9.07
C ARG A 21 -1.34 7.80 9.88
N PRO A 22 -1.13 7.81 11.21
CA PRO A 22 -1.28 6.61 12.04
C PRO A 22 -2.70 6.03 12.04
N THR A 23 -3.72 6.86 11.80
CA THR A 23 -5.12 6.40 11.69
C THR A 23 -5.40 5.51 10.47
N LEU A 24 -4.44 5.39 9.55
CA LEU A 24 -4.50 4.52 8.38
C LEU A 24 -3.79 3.18 8.61
N ILE A 25 -3.06 2.99 9.71
CA ILE A 25 -2.45 1.69 10.04
C ILE A 25 -3.52 0.60 10.13
N HIS A 26 -4.64 0.94 10.78
CA HIS A 26 -5.80 0.08 10.90
C HIS A 26 -7.08 0.91 10.90
N ARG A 27 -7.86 0.82 9.82
CA ARG A 27 -9.14 1.53 9.67
C ARG A 27 -10.22 0.57 9.18
N LEU A 28 -10.85 -0.11 10.12
CA LEU A 28 -11.94 -1.05 9.82
C LEU A 28 -13.17 -0.28 9.26
N PRO A 29 -13.72 -0.71 8.11
CA PRO A 29 -14.96 -0.12 7.60
C PRO A 29 -16.14 -0.32 8.56
N GLY A 30 -16.99 0.69 8.70
CA GLY A 30 -18.16 0.65 9.57
C GLY A 30 -19.26 -0.31 9.10
N THR A 31 -19.33 -0.61 7.80
CA THR A 31 -20.34 -1.52 7.22
C THR A 31 -19.72 -2.86 6.85
N GLU A 32 -20.46 -3.94 7.09
CA GLU A 32 -20.01 -5.31 6.82
C GLU A 32 -19.66 -5.54 5.34
N THR A 33 -20.46 -4.98 4.43
CA THR A 33 -20.24 -5.07 2.98
C THR A 33 -18.86 -4.58 2.55
N ARG A 34 -18.33 -3.55 3.23
CA ARG A 34 -17.02 -2.94 2.92
C ARG A 34 -15.87 -3.70 3.58
N ARG A 35 -16.13 -4.53 4.59
CA ARG A 35 -15.09 -5.35 5.26
C ARG A 35 -14.64 -6.52 4.40
N GLY A 36 -15.47 -6.98 3.46
CA GLY A 36 -15.10 -8.01 2.47
C GLY A 36 -14.20 -7.52 1.33
N GLY A 37 -14.03 -6.20 1.18
CA GLY A 37 -13.17 -5.58 0.17
C GLY A 37 -11.78 -5.20 0.69
N ALA A 38 -11.04 -4.41 -0.09
CA ALA A 38 -9.77 -3.83 0.33
C ALA A 38 -10.00 -2.71 1.37
N TRP A 39 -9.24 -2.74 2.46
CA TRP A 39 -9.26 -1.71 3.50
C TRP A 39 -7.94 -1.70 4.30
N PRO A 40 -7.63 -0.61 5.03
CA PRO A 40 -6.33 -0.45 5.68
C PRO A 40 -6.22 -1.31 6.95
N SER A 41 -5.33 -2.29 6.91
CA SER A 41 -4.97 -3.21 7.99
C SER A 41 -3.46 -3.50 7.93
N PRO A 42 -2.84 -4.00 9.02
CA PRO A 42 -1.45 -4.46 8.96
C PRO A 42 -1.18 -5.44 7.82
N ARG A 43 -2.11 -6.40 7.60
CA ARG A 43 -2.01 -7.39 6.52
C ARG A 43 -2.03 -6.75 5.12
N SER A 44 -2.93 -5.79 4.89
CA SER A 44 -3.01 -5.12 3.59
C SER A 44 -1.82 -4.20 3.33
N TRP A 45 -1.24 -3.58 4.38
CA TRP A 45 -0.04 -2.77 4.24
C TRP A 45 1.20 -3.60 3.91
N GLU A 46 1.31 -4.82 4.46
CA GLU A 46 2.34 -5.78 4.07
C GLU A 46 2.20 -6.19 2.59
N ALA A 47 0.97 -6.44 2.14
CA ALA A 47 0.69 -6.70 0.72
C ALA A 47 1.05 -5.50 -0.17
N ALA A 48 0.66 -4.28 0.22
CA ALA A 48 0.99 -3.05 -0.51
C ALA A 48 2.51 -2.83 -0.61
N LEU A 49 3.26 -3.04 0.47
CA LEU A 49 4.72 -2.94 0.50
C LEU A 49 5.34 -3.95 -0.47
N THR A 50 4.88 -5.20 -0.44
CA THR A 50 5.37 -6.27 -1.33
C THR A 50 5.12 -5.90 -2.79
N LEU A 51 3.88 -5.51 -3.13
CA LEU A 51 3.51 -5.12 -4.49
C LEU A 51 4.29 -3.88 -4.96
N LEU A 52 4.49 -2.89 -4.09
CA LEU A 52 5.27 -1.70 -4.40
C LEU A 52 6.74 -2.04 -4.68
N ALA A 53 7.33 -2.95 -3.90
CA ALA A 53 8.71 -3.40 -4.11
C ALA A 53 8.87 -4.14 -5.44
N PHE A 54 8.02 -5.12 -5.72
CA PHE A 54 8.09 -5.89 -6.97
C PHE A 54 7.74 -5.04 -8.19
N GLY A 55 6.72 -4.19 -8.11
CA GLY A 55 6.37 -3.27 -9.20
C GLY A 55 7.51 -2.28 -9.50
N THR A 56 8.15 -1.73 -8.46
CA THR A 56 9.32 -0.85 -8.61
C THR A 56 10.52 -1.58 -9.20
N ALA A 57 10.74 -2.86 -8.84
CA ALA A 57 11.81 -3.67 -9.42
C ALA A 57 11.53 -3.99 -10.90
N ALA A 58 10.27 -4.24 -11.24
CA ALA A 58 9.79 -4.52 -12.59
C ALA A 58 9.62 -3.27 -13.48
N ASP A 59 9.92 -2.07 -12.97
CA ASP A 59 9.84 -0.80 -13.69
C ASP A 59 8.45 -0.52 -14.31
N VAL A 60 7.39 -0.93 -13.60
CA VAL A 60 6.02 -0.63 -14.03
C VAL A 60 5.70 0.84 -13.82
N SER A 61 4.72 1.36 -14.57
CA SER A 61 4.33 2.76 -14.47
C SER A 61 3.80 3.14 -13.08
N ARG A 62 3.84 4.43 -12.74
CA ARG A 62 3.31 4.95 -11.48
C ARG A 62 1.81 4.65 -11.33
N GLU A 63 1.07 4.67 -12.43
CA GLU A 63 -0.36 4.36 -12.46
C GLU A 63 -0.62 2.91 -12.05
N VAL A 64 0.22 1.97 -12.52
CA VAL A 64 0.16 0.56 -12.11
C VAL A 64 0.49 0.42 -10.62
N LEU A 65 1.53 1.10 -10.13
CA LEU A 65 1.86 1.08 -8.70
C LEU A 65 0.70 1.60 -7.84
N ALA A 66 0.06 2.71 -8.24
CA ALA A 66 -1.09 3.27 -7.54
C ALA A 66 -2.28 2.30 -7.54
N LEU A 67 -2.54 1.60 -8.66
CA LEU A 67 -3.59 0.57 -8.72
C LEU A 67 -3.31 -0.60 -7.78
N LEU A 68 -2.07 -1.08 -7.72
CA LEU A 68 -1.67 -2.16 -6.82
C LEU A 68 -1.85 -1.78 -5.35
N VAL A 69 -1.43 -0.57 -4.97
CA VAL A 69 -1.59 -0.07 -3.59
C VAL A 69 -3.08 0.09 -3.26
N ARG A 70 -3.86 0.78 -4.10
CA ARG A 70 -5.31 0.93 -3.91
C ARG A 70 -6.03 -0.41 -3.80
N GLY A 71 -5.67 -1.38 -4.64
CA GLY A 71 -6.23 -2.73 -4.59
C GLY A 71 -5.91 -3.47 -3.29
N ALA A 72 -4.80 -3.15 -2.62
CA ALA A 72 -4.43 -3.74 -1.34
C ALA A 72 -5.12 -3.05 -0.15
N VAL A 73 -5.04 -1.72 -0.05
CA VAL A 73 -5.45 -0.95 1.16
C VAL A 73 -6.76 -0.18 1.00
N GLY A 74 -7.37 -0.17 -0.19
CA GLY A 74 -8.54 0.61 -0.55
C GLY A 74 -8.18 1.99 -1.11
N ASP A 75 -9.16 2.62 -1.79
CA ASP A 75 -8.94 3.85 -2.57
C ASP A 75 -8.45 5.04 -1.75
N GLY A 76 -8.93 5.22 -0.51
CA GLY A 76 -8.52 6.35 0.34
C GLY A 76 -7.00 6.40 0.54
N PRO A 77 -6.40 5.46 1.29
CA PRO A 77 -4.95 5.46 1.48
C PRO A 77 -4.16 5.20 0.20
N GLY A 78 -4.69 4.47 -0.77
CA GLY A 78 -3.96 4.19 -2.01
C GLY A 78 -3.93 5.36 -3.02
N LEU A 79 -4.84 6.33 -2.91
CA LEU A 79 -4.76 7.59 -3.67
C LEU A 79 -3.72 8.56 -3.07
N GLU A 80 -3.43 8.40 -1.78
CA GLU A 80 -2.55 9.29 -1.04
C GLU A 80 -1.06 8.89 -1.06
N LEU A 81 -0.75 7.69 -1.57
CA LEU A 81 0.62 7.14 -1.69
C LEU A 81 1.25 7.49 -3.06
#